data_AF-A0A830CPD4-F1
#
_entry.id   AF-A0A830CPD4-F1
#
_cell.length_a   1.000
_cell.length_b   1.000
_cell.length_c   1.000
_cell.angle_alpha   90.00
_cell.angle_beta   90.00
_cell.angle_gamma   90.00
#
_symmetry.space_group_name_H-M   'P 1'
#
loop_
_entity.id
_entity.type
_entity.pdbx_description
1 polymer ?
#
loop_
_entity_poly.entity_id
_entity_poly.type
_entity_poly.pdbx_seq_one_letter_code
_entity_poly.pdbx_strand_id
1 'polypeptide(L)'
;MMSYFDSTSAVIPITVVGFHEGNIVTQMKTEATEGNDAVQVRYHRVLDRKLTKPEMGHLGKSGIIPMWHLQEFSLQSIEGFEPNQ
;
A
#
# COMPACT_ATOMS: atom_id res chain seq x y z
N MET A 1 2.52 19.24 -10.67
CA MET A 1 3.31 20.30 -10.01
C MET A 1 2.43 21.53 -9.93
N MET A 2 2.27 22.14 -8.75
CA MET A 2 1.46 23.35 -8.57
C MET A 2 2.17 24.32 -7.61
N SER A 3 1.70 25.57 -7.57
CA SER A 3 2.17 26.58 -6.63
C SER A 3 1.03 26.94 -5.68
N TYR A 4 1.31 26.98 -4.38
CA TYR A 4 0.40 27.45 -3.35
C TYR A 4 0.80 28.85 -2.91
N PHE A 5 -0.16 29.76 -2.82
CA PHE A 5 0.05 31.13 -2.37
C PHE A 5 -0.42 31.24 -0.92
N ASP A 6 0.51 31.55 -0.02
CA ASP A 6 0.20 31.77 1.38
C ASP A 6 -0.30 33.20 1.63
N SER A 7 -1.00 33.41 2.74
CA SER A 7 -1.53 34.69 3.22
C SER A 7 -0.46 35.79 3.36
N THR A 8 0.79 35.40 3.56
CA THR A 8 1.99 36.28 3.63
C THR A 8 2.57 36.64 2.25
N SER A 9 1.86 36.35 1.16
CA SER A 9 2.29 36.58 -0.24
C SER A 9 3.51 35.78 -0.69
N ALA A 10 3.85 34.69 0.02
CA ALA A 10 4.91 33.76 -0.37
C ALA A 10 4.39 32.69 -1.35
N VAL A 11 5.23 32.30 -2.32
CA VAL A 11 4.92 31.23 -3.29
C VAL A 11 5.64 29.95 -2.90
N ILE A 12 4.86 28.90 -2.61
CA ILE A 12 5.39 27.60 -2.17
C ILE A 12 5.19 26.58 -3.29
N PRO A 13 6.27 25.94 -3.80
CA PRO A 13 6.15 24.85 -4.76
C PRO A 13 5.61 23.60 -4.07
N ILE A 14 4.51 23.06 -4.58
CA ILE A 14 3.85 21.88 -4.02
C ILE A 14 3.66 20.77 -5.05
N THR A 15 3.69 19.54 -4.56
CA THR A 15 3.39 18.34 -5.34
C THR A 15 2.06 17.79 -4.88
N VAL A 16 1.12 17.65 -5.83
CA VAL A 16 -0.15 16.98 -5.57
C VAL A 16 0.06 15.48 -5.74
N VAL A 17 -0.27 14.70 -4.71
CA VAL A 17 -0.25 13.24 -4.74
C VAL A 17 -1.69 12.75 -4.82
N GLY A 18 -2.06 12.12 -5.93
CA GLY A 18 -3.37 11.53 -6.13
C GLY A 18 -3.42 10.10 -5.60
N PHE A 19 -4.53 9.73 -4.96
CA PHE A 19 -4.79 8.37 -4.50
C PHE A 19 -5.87 7.69 -5.35
N HIS A 20 -5.66 6.42 -5.66
CA HIS A 20 -6.61 5.51 -6.26
C HIS A 20 -7.15 4.54 -5.21
N GLU A 21 -8.18 3.77 -5.57
CA GLU A 21 -8.69 2.68 -4.75
C GLU A 21 -7.58 1.64 -4.48
N GLY A 22 -7.40 1.27 -3.22
CA GLY A 22 -6.34 0.39 -2.74
C GLY A 22 -5.90 0.77 -1.32
N ASN A 23 -4.63 0.48 -1.00
CA ASN A 23 -4.01 0.57 0.33
C ASN A 23 -4.49 -0.50 1.32
N ILE A 24 -4.70 -1.71 0.81
CA ILE A 24 -5.18 -2.84 1.62
C ILE A 24 -3.97 -3.62 2.12
N VAL A 25 -4.00 -3.99 3.40
CA VAL A 25 -2.98 -4.84 4.02
C VAL A 25 -3.15 -6.27 3.53
N THR A 26 -2.09 -6.82 2.92
CA THR A 26 -2.12 -8.16 2.31
C THR A 26 -1.52 -9.25 3.18
N GLN A 27 -0.41 -8.95 3.84
CA GLN A 27 0.30 -9.85 4.73
C GLN A 27 1.05 -9.04 5.79
N MET A 28 1.20 -9.63 6.97
CA MET A 28 2.07 -9.13 8.02
C MET A 28 3.24 -10.10 8.18
N LYS A 29 4.43 -9.53 8.25
CA LYS A 29 5.67 -10.24 8.51
C LYS A 29 6.09 -9.90 9.93
N THR A 30 6.27 -10.94 10.74
CA THR A 30 6.70 -10.82 12.13
C THR A 30 8.14 -11.30 12.26
N GLU A 31 8.87 -10.79 13.26
CA GLU A 31 10.22 -11.27 13.59
C GLU A 31 10.31 -12.79 13.70
N ALA A 32 9.30 -13.44 14.29
CA ALA A 32 9.26 -14.89 14.46
C ALA A 32 9.20 -15.66 13.12
N THR A 33 8.65 -15.06 12.06
CA THR A 33 8.43 -15.72 10.77
C THR A 33 9.51 -15.36 9.76
N GLU A 34 9.86 -14.07 9.65
CA GLU A 34 10.74 -13.53 8.61
C GLU A 34 11.91 -12.69 9.14
N GLY A 35 12.09 -12.64 10.46
CA GLY A 35 13.22 -11.96 11.10
C GLY A 35 13.14 -10.44 11.13
N ASN A 36 12.03 -9.85 10.68
CA ASN A 36 11.74 -8.42 10.77
C ASN A 36 10.22 -8.17 10.86
N ASP A 37 9.86 -7.05 11.47
CA ASP A 37 8.50 -6.58 11.54
C ASP A 37 8.17 -5.68 10.34
N ALA A 38 7.25 -6.12 9.48
CA ALA A 38 6.85 -5.39 8.28
C ALA A 38 5.40 -5.66 7.87
N VAL A 39 4.77 -4.65 7.28
CA VAL A 39 3.41 -4.75 6.72
C VAL A 39 3.48 -4.62 5.21
N GLN A 40 2.83 -5.55 4.51
CA GLN A 40 2.79 -5.61 3.07
C GLN A 40 1.47 -5.03 2.57
N VAL A 41 1.53 -3.94 1.81
CA VAL A 41 0.37 -3.18 1.33
C VAL A 41 0.30 -3.26 -0.19
N ARG A 42 -0.91 -3.42 -0.73
CA ARG A 42 -1.17 -3.27 -2.16
C ARG A 42 -1.97 -2.02 -2.50
N TYR A 43 -1.67 -1.46 -3.65
CA TYR A 43 -2.27 -0.22 -4.13
C TYR A 43 -2.64 -0.32 -5.61
N HIS A 44 -3.71 0.37 -6.02
CA HIS A 44 -4.21 0.39 -7.39
C HIS A 44 -4.88 -0.92 -7.83
N ARG A 45 -6.21 -0.94 -7.70
CA ARG A 45 -7.08 -2.01 -8.21
C ARG A 45 -6.95 -2.20 -9.72
N VAL A 46 -6.89 -3.46 -10.16
CA VAL A 46 -6.80 -3.84 -11.58
C VAL A 46 -7.69 -5.03 -11.92
N LEU A 47 -7.88 -5.27 -13.22
CA LEU A 47 -8.58 -6.45 -13.73
C LEU A 47 -7.74 -7.72 -13.55
N ASP A 48 -8.38 -8.82 -13.22
CA ASP A 48 -7.77 -10.13 -12.93
C ASP A 48 -6.85 -10.62 -14.05
N ARG A 49 -7.25 -10.41 -15.31
CA ARG A 49 -6.44 -10.79 -16.50
C ARG A 49 -5.08 -10.10 -16.59
N LYS A 50 -4.87 -9.03 -15.82
CA LYS A 50 -3.62 -8.27 -15.77
C LYS A 50 -2.66 -8.78 -14.69
N LEU A 51 -3.08 -9.73 -13.87
CA LEU A 51 -2.25 -10.38 -12.85
C LEU A 51 -1.80 -11.76 -13.33
N THR A 52 -0.64 -12.19 -12.84
CA THR A 52 -0.16 -13.54 -13.06
C THR A 52 -0.86 -14.52 -12.10
N LYS A 53 -0.94 -15.80 -12.47
CA LYS A 53 -1.52 -16.86 -11.61
C LYS A 53 -0.96 -16.90 -10.18
N PRO A 54 0.37 -16.81 -9.93
CA PRO A 54 0.87 -16.80 -8.56
C PRO A 54 0.43 -15.56 -7.76
N GLU A 55 0.36 -14.38 -8.39
CA GLU A 55 -0.11 -13.17 -7.72
C GLU A 55 -1.58 -13.26 -7.33
N MET A 56 -2.42 -13.81 -8.21
CA MET A 56 -3.82 -14.07 -7.90
C MET A 56 -3.98 -15.08 -6.75
N GLY A 57 -3.16 -16.14 -6.71
CA GLY A 57 -3.17 -17.10 -5.61
C GLY A 57 -2.77 -16.49 -4.27
N HIS A 58 -1.76 -15.62 -4.28
CA HIS A 58 -1.33 -14.89 -3.09
C HIS A 58 -2.43 -13.95 -2.56
N LEU A 59 -3.08 -13.19 -3.44
CA LEU A 59 -4.20 -12.31 -3.07
C LEU A 59 -5.45 -13.08 -2.60
N GLY A 60 -5.73 -14.22 -3.24
CA GLY A 60 -6.84 -15.09 -2.89
C GLY A 60 -6.73 -15.68 -1.48
N LYS A 61 -5.51 -15.90 -0.98
CA LYS A 61 -5.28 -16.40 0.40
C LYS A 61 -5.82 -15.43 1.46
N SER A 62 -5.72 -14.13 1.21
CA SER A 62 -6.19 -13.09 2.12
C SER A 62 -7.59 -12.54 1.74
N GLY A 63 -8.24 -13.10 0.71
CA GLY A 63 -9.56 -12.66 0.24
C GLY A 63 -9.57 -11.30 -0.46
N ILE A 64 -8.43 -10.86 -0.99
CA ILE A 64 -8.20 -9.48 -1.42
C ILE A 64 -8.50 -9.30 -2.90
N ILE A 65 -9.07 -8.14 -3.25
CA ILE A 65 -9.31 -7.75 -4.64
C ILE A 65 -7.99 -7.68 -5.46
N PRO A 66 -8.05 -7.95 -6.76
CA PRO A 66 -6.87 -7.90 -7.63
C PRO A 66 -6.31 -6.47 -7.69
N MET A 67 -5.09 -6.30 -7.19
CA MET A 67 -4.38 -5.03 -7.15
C MET A 67 -2.96 -5.18 -7.68
N TRP A 68 -2.49 -4.11 -8.33
CA TRP A 68 -1.09 -3.95 -8.71
C TRP A 68 -0.27 -3.38 -7.55
N HIS A 69 1.02 -3.13 -7.78
CA HIS A 69 1.97 -2.53 -6.84
C HIS A 69 1.92 -3.07 -5.41
N LEU A 70 2.85 -3.97 -5.11
CA LEU A 70 3.09 -4.50 -3.79
C LEU A 70 4.29 -3.81 -3.17
N GLN A 71 4.14 -3.27 -1.97
CA GLN A 71 5.26 -2.70 -1.23
C GLN A 71 5.21 -3.10 0.24
N GLU A 72 6.39 -3.30 0.81
CA GLU A 72 6.58 -3.60 2.22
C GLU A 72 7.02 -2.34 2.97
N PHE A 73 6.45 -2.16 4.15
CA PHE A 73 6.80 -1.10 5.07
C PHE A 73 7.32 -1.74 6.35
N SER A 74 8.62 -1.56 6.61
CA SER A 74 9.24 -2.01 7.86
C SER A 74 8.78 -1.11 9.01
N LEU A 75 8.35 -1.73 10.09
CA LEU A 75 7.82 -1.05 11.27
C LEU A 75 8.59 -1.49 12.52
N GLN A 76 8.51 -0.68 13.57
CA GLN A 76 9.04 -1.05 14.90
C GLN A 76 8.05 -1.88 15.72
N SER A 77 6.76 -1.83 15.37
CA SER A 77 5.69 -2.63 15.95
C SER A 77 4.58 -2.79 14.92
N ILE A 78 3.95 -3.96 14.90
CA ILE A 78 2.88 -4.35 13.98
C ILE A 78 1.52 -4.41 14.72
N GLU A 79 1.47 -3.97 15.98
CA GLU A 79 0.24 -4.01 16.77
C GLU A 79 -0.84 -3.10 16.15
N GLY A 80 -2.00 -3.69 15.82
CA GLY A 80 -3.16 -2.98 15.30
C GLY A 80 -3.36 -3.05 13.78
N PHE A 81 -2.56 -3.82 13.05
CA PHE A 81 -2.83 -4.13 11.64
C PHE A 81 -3.52 -5.48 11.51
N GLU A 82 -4.50 -5.56 10.61
CA GLU A 82 -5.19 -6.80 10.27
C GLU A 82 -5.12 -7.04 8.76
N PRO A 83 -5.03 -8.30 8.30
CA PRO A 83 -5.11 -8.60 6.88
C PRO A 83 -6.49 -8.21 6.34
N ASN A 84 -6.52 -7.61 5.15
CA ASN A 84 -7.71 -7.07 4.49
C ASN A 84 -8.37 -5.87 5.21
N GLN A 85 -7.56 -5.07 5.92
CA GLN A 85 -7.93 -3.74 6.42
C GLN A 85 -8.04 -2.70 5.30
#